data_AF-A0A4Q6BNG0-F1
#
_entry.id   AF-A0A4Q6BNG0-F1
#
_cell.length_a   1.000
_cell.length_b   1.000
_cell.length_c   1.000
_cell.angle_alpha   90.00
_cell.angle_beta   90.00
_cell.angle_gamma   90.00
#
_symmetry.space_group_name_H-M   'P 1'
#
loop_
_entity.id
_entity.type
_entity.pdbx_description
1 polymer ?
#
loop_
_entity_poly.entity_id
_entity_poly.type
_entity_poly.pdbx_seq_one_letter_code
_entity_poly.pdbx_strand_id
1 'polypeptide(L)'
;MINELWNAFPRLVVEKINALLDEAEPNSMKAFQLYKACQSDNLWEGTFERFQKKLEAYFAIPKRERKKSQLDQWLERPVSMDIFASFHLTFRNAMVSSRALTDLASWSHHLVRVGYKTNSVVISEDVFTKTFNVIVNPSHFEGKDEHIVFDDFTDAWKKIVFKLFGKQHDAELNAILKELHWLNTQLGDHDHPVPEHGFFPTIYLTQTEIDWTLAVRTAALDFGAIPKFPLSRGPQKPMLIDLNRVIHLYNIVKNTKLPELVQHRDRIRSTILDRCEALIREKAA
;
A
#
# COMPACT_ATOMS: atom_id res chain seq x y z
N MET A 1 20.84 -1.61 12.71
CA MET A 1 20.14 -2.64 11.91
C MET A 1 19.20 -3.52 12.73
N ILE A 2 19.66 -4.44 13.60
CA ILE A 2 18.73 -5.32 14.35
C ILE A 2 17.81 -4.54 15.31
N ASN A 3 18.35 -3.56 16.04
CA ASN A 3 17.54 -2.72 16.94
C ASN A 3 16.49 -1.88 16.18
N GLU A 4 16.82 -1.40 14.98
CA GLU A 4 15.88 -0.65 14.14
C GLU A 4 14.76 -1.57 13.63
N LEU A 5 15.11 -2.78 13.19
CA LEU A 5 14.14 -3.79 12.76
C LEU A 5 13.23 -4.23 13.92
N TRP A 6 13.79 -4.38 15.12
CA TRP A 6 13.02 -4.69 16.32
C TRP A 6 12.04 -3.56 16.66
N ASN A 7 12.49 -2.31 16.67
CA ASN A 7 11.64 -1.16 16.95
C ASN A 7 10.51 -1.01 15.92
N ALA A 8 10.76 -1.41 14.66
CA ALA A 8 9.77 -1.40 13.59
C ALA A 8 8.93 -2.70 13.50
N PHE A 9 9.20 -3.72 14.34
CA PHE A 9 8.59 -5.05 14.21
C PHE A 9 7.06 -5.03 14.18
N PRO A 10 6.34 -4.31 15.08
CA PRO A 10 4.87 -4.30 15.07
C PRO A 10 4.27 -3.88 13.73
N ARG A 11 4.90 -2.91 13.07
CA ARG A 11 4.49 -2.45 11.73
C ARG A 11 4.91 -3.44 10.65
N LEU A 12 6.18 -3.88 10.66
CA LEU A 12 6.72 -4.77 9.64
C LEU A 12 6.01 -6.12 9.60
N VAL A 13 5.61 -6.68 10.75
CA VAL A 13 4.87 -7.95 10.78
C VAL A 13 3.51 -7.81 10.11
N VAL A 14 2.81 -6.70 10.36
CA VAL A 14 1.51 -6.40 9.76
C VAL A 14 1.64 -6.15 8.25
N GLU A 15 2.63 -5.36 7.83
CA GLU A 15 2.91 -5.11 6.41
C GLU A 15 3.21 -6.44 5.69
N LYS A 16 4.03 -7.30 6.30
CA LYS A 16 4.36 -8.62 5.73
C LYS A 16 3.17 -9.56 5.68
N ILE A 17 2.31 -9.58 6.71
CA ILE A 17 1.07 -10.38 6.67
C ILE A 17 0.21 -9.92 5.49
N ASN A 18 -0.07 -8.62 5.38
CA ASN A 18 -0.93 -8.10 4.32
C ASN A 18 -0.31 -8.28 2.92
N ALA A 19 1.02 -8.20 2.80
CA ALA A 19 1.73 -8.47 1.55
C ALA A 19 1.56 -9.93 1.06
N LEU A 20 1.22 -10.88 1.93
CA LEU A 20 0.91 -12.25 1.51
C LEU A 20 -0.27 -12.30 0.54
N LEU A 21 -1.23 -11.37 0.63
CA LEU A 21 -2.34 -11.28 -0.34
C LEU A 21 -1.90 -10.79 -1.70
N ASP A 22 -0.83 -9.98 -1.76
CA ASP A 22 -0.32 -9.45 -3.02
C ASP A 22 0.37 -10.55 -3.85
N GLU A 23 0.96 -11.53 -3.15
CA GLU A 23 1.64 -12.71 -3.71
C GLU A 23 0.73 -13.94 -3.84
N ALA A 24 -0.49 -13.90 -3.29
CA ALA A 24 -1.38 -15.05 -3.27
C ALA A 24 -2.11 -15.27 -4.61
N GLU A 25 -2.48 -16.53 -4.82
CA GLU A 25 -3.34 -16.99 -5.91
C GLU A 25 -4.78 -17.19 -5.42
N PRO A 26 -5.80 -17.19 -6.30
CA PRO A 26 -7.14 -17.60 -5.91
C PRO A 26 -7.17 -19.07 -5.51
N ASN A 27 -7.90 -19.40 -4.45
CA ASN A 27 -8.19 -20.80 -4.12
C ASN A 27 -9.10 -21.45 -5.17
N SER A 28 -9.23 -22.78 -5.15
CA SER A 28 -10.00 -23.52 -6.16
C SER A 28 -11.45 -23.07 -6.29
N MET A 29 -12.08 -22.69 -5.18
CA MET A 29 -13.46 -22.20 -5.15
C MET A 29 -13.56 -20.83 -5.85
N LYS A 30 -12.65 -19.91 -5.55
CA LYS A 30 -12.59 -18.59 -6.16
C LYS A 30 -12.26 -18.68 -7.65
N ALA A 31 -11.29 -19.50 -8.03
CA ALA A 31 -10.93 -19.76 -9.43
C ALA A 31 -12.15 -20.25 -10.23
N PHE A 32 -12.95 -21.16 -9.65
CA PHE A 32 -14.17 -21.65 -10.29
C PHE A 32 -15.28 -20.60 -10.36
N GLN A 33 -15.43 -19.76 -9.33
CA GLN A 33 -16.37 -18.63 -9.36
C GLN A 33 -16.01 -17.63 -10.46
N LEU A 34 -14.72 -17.28 -10.59
CA LEU A 34 -14.23 -16.39 -11.64
C LEU A 34 -14.47 -16.97 -13.03
N TYR A 35 -14.21 -18.26 -13.20
CA TYR A 35 -14.52 -18.98 -14.43
C TYR A 35 -16.01 -18.88 -14.78
N LYS A 36 -16.91 -19.18 -13.83
CA LYS A 36 -18.35 -19.09 -14.06
C LYS A 36 -18.81 -17.68 -14.41
N ALA A 37 -18.27 -16.66 -13.74
CA ALA A 37 -18.58 -15.26 -14.04
C ALA A 37 -18.09 -14.86 -15.45
N CYS A 38 -16.92 -15.33 -15.86
CA CYS A 38 -16.43 -15.09 -17.23
C CYS A 38 -17.26 -15.87 -18.26
N GLN A 39 -17.78 -17.05 -17.94
CA GLN A 39 -18.66 -17.79 -18.85
C GLN A 39 -20.05 -17.17 -18.97
N SER A 40 -20.67 -16.72 -17.87
CA SER A 40 -22.01 -16.10 -17.91
C SER A 40 -22.04 -14.85 -18.77
N ASP A 41 -20.93 -14.11 -18.77
CA ASP A 41 -20.80 -12.84 -19.48
C ASP A 41 -20.20 -13.03 -20.89
N ASN A 42 -20.10 -14.28 -21.35
CA ASN A 42 -19.52 -14.68 -22.63
C ASN A 42 -18.10 -14.12 -22.82
N LEU A 43 -17.31 -13.99 -21.76
CA LEU A 43 -15.90 -13.58 -21.84
C LEU A 43 -14.97 -14.78 -22.08
N TRP A 44 -15.44 -16.00 -21.81
CA TRP A 44 -14.65 -17.21 -21.94
C TRP A 44 -15.47 -18.40 -22.46
N GLU A 45 -14.98 -19.05 -23.52
CA GLU A 45 -15.65 -20.19 -24.18
C GLU A 45 -14.88 -21.52 -23.98
N GLY A 46 -13.71 -21.49 -23.35
CA GLY A 46 -12.84 -22.66 -23.14
C GLY A 46 -13.16 -23.48 -21.87
N THR A 47 -12.45 -24.60 -21.70
CA THR A 47 -12.51 -25.44 -20.49
C THR A 47 -11.94 -24.75 -19.24
N PHE A 48 -12.39 -25.15 -18.05
CA PHE A 48 -11.85 -24.66 -16.76
C PHE A 48 -10.33 -24.83 -16.64
N GLU A 49 -9.75 -25.94 -17.09
CA GLU A 49 -8.30 -26.19 -17.00
C GLU A 49 -7.46 -25.16 -17.78
N ARG A 50 -7.95 -24.75 -18.96
CA ARG A 50 -7.32 -23.71 -19.76
C ARG A 50 -7.46 -22.34 -19.11
N PHE A 51 -8.62 -22.07 -18.50
CA PHE A 51 -8.85 -20.85 -17.74
C PHE A 51 -7.92 -20.78 -16.53
N GLN A 52 -7.81 -21.86 -15.77
CA GLN A 52 -6.98 -21.95 -14.57
C GLN A 52 -5.51 -21.69 -14.88
N LYS A 53 -4.93 -22.31 -15.92
CA LYS A 53 -3.52 -22.05 -16.30
C LYS A 53 -3.26 -20.58 -16.63
N LYS A 54 -4.23 -19.92 -17.24
CA LYS A 54 -4.13 -18.50 -17.57
C LYS A 54 -4.34 -17.61 -16.35
N LEU A 55 -5.22 -18.02 -15.44
CA LEU A 55 -5.45 -17.39 -14.15
C LEU A 55 -4.16 -17.42 -13.31
N GLU A 56 -3.51 -18.58 -13.21
CA GLU A 56 -2.21 -18.74 -12.56
C GLU A 56 -1.17 -17.78 -13.15
N ALA A 57 -1.08 -17.69 -14.48
CA ALA A 57 -0.18 -16.74 -15.14
C ALA A 57 -0.50 -15.26 -14.84
N TYR A 58 -1.79 -14.92 -14.70
CA TYR A 58 -2.21 -13.56 -14.32
C TYR A 58 -1.87 -13.23 -12.87
N PHE A 59 -2.03 -14.19 -11.96
CA PHE A 59 -1.71 -14.02 -10.54
C PHE A 59 -0.20 -14.14 -10.25
N ALA A 60 0.59 -14.74 -11.14
CA ALA A 60 2.06 -14.71 -11.05
C ALA A 60 2.65 -13.29 -11.19
N ILE A 61 1.91 -12.36 -11.80
CA ILE A 61 2.30 -10.95 -11.91
C ILE A 61 2.03 -10.26 -10.56
N PRO A 62 2.91 -9.38 -10.04
CA PRO A 62 2.66 -8.64 -8.81
C PRO A 62 1.37 -7.83 -8.89
N LYS A 63 0.56 -7.80 -7.81
CA LYS A 63 -0.73 -7.09 -7.76
C LYS A 63 -0.68 -5.64 -8.26
N ARG A 64 0.40 -4.91 -7.99
CA ARG A 64 0.61 -3.51 -8.42
C ARG A 64 0.72 -3.34 -9.94
N GLU A 65 1.12 -4.40 -10.64
CA GLU A 65 1.30 -4.43 -12.09
C GLU A 65 0.10 -5.03 -12.82
N ARG A 66 -0.79 -5.73 -12.11
CA ARG A 66 -2.02 -6.30 -12.65
C ARG A 66 -2.97 -5.17 -13.06
N LYS A 67 -3.24 -5.07 -14.36
CA LYS A 67 -4.14 -4.06 -14.92
C LYS A 67 -5.33 -4.71 -15.59
N LYS A 68 -6.49 -4.06 -15.49
CA LYS A 68 -7.69 -4.44 -16.24
C LYS A 68 -7.40 -4.62 -17.74
N SER A 69 -6.60 -3.74 -18.33
CA SER A 69 -6.24 -3.84 -19.76
C SER A 69 -5.51 -5.15 -20.12
N GLN A 70 -4.75 -5.74 -19.18
CA GLN A 70 -4.12 -7.05 -19.40
C GLN A 70 -5.16 -8.17 -19.36
N LEU A 71 -6.15 -8.05 -18.47
CA LEU A 71 -7.28 -8.98 -18.40
C LEU A 71 -8.14 -8.90 -19.67
N ASP A 72 -8.41 -7.68 -20.17
CA ASP A 72 -9.14 -7.43 -21.40
C ASP A 72 -8.42 -8.04 -22.62
N GLN A 73 -7.08 -7.90 -22.68
CA GLN A 73 -6.25 -8.51 -23.72
C GLN A 73 -6.27 -10.03 -23.64
N TRP A 74 -6.18 -10.57 -22.42
CA TRP A 74 -6.19 -12.02 -22.21
C TRP A 74 -7.53 -12.66 -22.61
N LEU A 75 -8.64 -12.00 -22.31
CA LEU A 75 -10.00 -12.47 -22.65
C LEU A 75 -10.43 -12.06 -24.06
N GLU A 76 -9.59 -11.32 -24.80
CA GLU A 76 -9.87 -10.75 -26.12
C GLU A 76 -11.17 -9.92 -26.19
N ARG A 77 -11.68 -9.50 -25.03
CA ARG A 77 -12.95 -8.81 -24.83
C ARG A 77 -12.84 -7.87 -23.63
N PRO A 78 -13.49 -6.69 -23.68
CA PRO A 78 -13.48 -5.77 -22.55
C PRO A 78 -14.29 -6.34 -21.39
N VAL A 79 -13.68 -6.40 -20.21
CA VAL A 79 -14.30 -6.87 -18.97
C VAL A 79 -15.06 -5.73 -18.31
N SER A 80 -16.19 -6.02 -17.65
CA SER A 80 -16.89 -5.02 -16.83
C SER A 80 -16.08 -4.69 -15.57
N MET A 81 -16.31 -3.53 -14.96
CA MET A 81 -15.65 -3.20 -13.69
C MET A 81 -16.06 -4.16 -12.56
N ASP A 82 -17.29 -4.67 -12.61
CA ASP A 82 -17.83 -5.58 -11.59
C ASP A 82 -17.12 -6.95 -11.64
N ILE A 83 -16.95 -7.50 -12.84
CA ILE A 83 -16.19 -8.75 -13.01
C ILE A 83 -14.74 -8.51 -12.66
N PHE A 84 -14.13 -7.40 -13.07
CA PHE A 84 -12.75 -7.09 -12.70
C PHE A 84 -12.58 -6.98 -11.18
N ALA A 85 -13.51 -6.35 -10.48
CA ALA A 85 -13.52 -6.28 -9.01
C ALA A 85 -13.61 -7.67 -8.37
N SER A 86 -14.30 -8.62 -9.01
CA SER A 86 -14.37 -10.00 -8.52
C SER A 86 -12.99 -10.70 -8.49
N PHE A 87 -11.99 -10.25 -9.27
CA PHE A 87 -10.62 -10.78 -9.21
C PHE A 87 -9.84 -10.33 -7.97
N HIS A 88 -10.39 -9.42 -7.17
CA HIS A 88 -9.81 -9.05 -5.89
C HIS A 88 -9.76 -10.25 -4.93
N LEU A 89 -8.63 -10.39 -4.25
CA LEU A 89 -8.38 -11.49 -3.30
C LEU A 89 -8.43 -11.00 -1.86
N THR A 90 -9.05 -11.81 -1.02
CA THR A 90 -9.07 -11.70 0.45
C THR A 90 -8.55 -13.01 1.04
N PHE A 91 -8.15 -13.04 2.31
CA PHE A 91 -7.62 -14.25 2.95
C PHE A 91 -8.60 -15.44 2.93
N ARG A 92 -9.90 -15.19 2.76
CA ARG A 92 -10.91 -16.26 2.60
C ARG A 92 -10.88 -16.94 1.24
N ASN A 93 -10.49 -16.19 0.20
CA ASN A 93 -10.59 -16.63 -1.18
C ASN A 93 -9.22 -16.80 -1.85
N ALA A 94 -8.16 -16.41 -1.15
CA ALA A 94 -6.78 -16.58 -1.53
C ALA A 94 -6.21 -17.92 -1.05
N MET A 95 -5.17 -18.38 -1.73
CA MET A 95 -4.32 -19.49 -1.36
C MET A 95 -2.93 -18.93 -1.07
N VAL A 96 -2.60 -18.81 0.21
CA VAL A 96 -1.28 -18.34 0.64
C VAL A 96 -0.28 -19.50 0.60
N SER A 97 0.90 -19.25 0.03
CA SER A 97 1.97 -20.24 -0.03
C SER A 97 2.44 -20.65 1.37
N SER A 98 2.48 -21.96 1.64
CA SER A 98 3.01 -22.49 2.89
C SER A 98 4.46 -22.06 3.13
N ARG A 99 5.25 -21.90 2.07
CA ARG A 99 6.63 -21.43 2.18
C ARG A 99 6.70 -19.99 2.67
N ALA A 100 5.89 -19.10 2.11
CA ALA A 100 5.84 -17.70 2.53
C ALA A 100 5.41 -17.56 4.00
N LEU A 101 4.50 -18.42 4.46
CA LEU A 101 4.12 -18.49 5.88
C LEU A 101 5.27 -18.96 6.77
N THR A 102 6.00 -20.01 6.38
CA THR A 102 7.16 -20.50 7.13
C THR A 102 8.28 -19.46 7.16
N ASP A 103 8.54 -18.77 6.06
CA ASP A 103 9.54 -17.71 5.97
C ASP A 103 9.18 -16.53 6.89
N LEU A 104 7.90 -16.14 6.93
CA LEU A 104 7.38 -15.13 7.86
C LEU A 104 7.52 -15.59 9.33
N ALA A 105 7.18 -16.84 9.62
CA ALA A 105 7.32 -17.42 10.96
C ALA A 105 8.77 -17.46 11.45
N SER A 106 9.70 -17.89 10.61
CA SER A 106 11.13 -17.92 10.96
C SER A 106 11.68 -16.51 11.15
N TRP A 107 11.30 -15.56 10.28
CA TRP A 107 11.67 -14.16 10.46
C TRP A 107 11.14 -13.58 11.77
N SER A 108 9.86 -13.80 12.10
CA SER A 108 9.26 -13.34 13.36
C SER A 108 9.91 -13.98 14.58
N HIS A 109 10.13 -15.30 14.56
CA HIS A 109 10.85 -16.02 15.60
C HIS A 109 12.23 -15.41 15.85
N HIS A 110 13.03 -15.27 14.79
CA HIS A 110 14.38 -14.76 14.90
C HIS A 110 14.41 -13.34 15.44
N LEU A 111 13.53 -12.47 14.94
CA LEU A 111 13.53 -11.07 15.35
C LEU A 111 13.05 -10.89 16.79
N VAL A 112 12.02 -11.61 17.23
CA VAL A 112 11.56 -11.56 18.63
C VAL A 112 12.62 -12.17 19.56
N ARG A 113 13.23 -13.29 19.17
CA ARG A 113 14.29 -13.94 19.95
C ARG A 113 15.48 -13.02 20.16
N VAL A 114 15.96 -12.35 19.11
CA VAL A 114 17.15 -11.50 19.17
C VAL A 114 16.83 -10.12 19.74
N GLY A 115 15.70 -9.52 19.35
CA GLY A 115 15.28 -8.19 19.78
C GLY A 115 14.86 -8.14 21.25
N TYR A 116 13.98 -9.06 21.66
CA TYR A 116 13.51 -9.17 23.05
C TYR A 116 14.44 -10.00 23.95
N LYS A 117 15.43 -10.69 23.35
CA LYS A 117 16.42 -11.52 24.08
C LYS A 117 15.77 -12.62 24.94
N THR A 118 14.73 -13.27 24.43
CA THR A 118 14.06 -14.41 25.09
C THR A 118 14.18 -15.67 24.25
N ASN A 119 14.18 -16.84 24.91
CA ASN A 119 14.09 -18.15 24.27
C ASN A 119 12.78 -18.88 24.65
N SER A 120 11.72 -18.12 24.94
CA SER A 120 10.42 -18.69 25.32
C SER A 120 9.86 -19.66 24.28
N VAL A 121 9.13 -20.67 24.74
CA VAL A 121 8.35 -21.55 23.87
C VAL A 121 7.25 -20.80 23.11
N VAL A 122 6.73 -19.68 23.67
CA VAL A 122 5.63 -18.91 23.07
C VAL A 122 6.05 -18.13 21.83
N ILE A 123 7.36 -17.97 21.60
CA ILE A 123 7.92 -17.31 20.41
C ILE A 123 8.47 -18.31 19.40
N SER A 124 8.22 -19.62 19.56
CA SER A 124 8.75 -20.64 18.66
C SER A 124 8.19 -20.50 17.24
N GLU A 125 8.95 -20.98 16.25
CA GLU A 125 8.52 -20.95 14.84
C GLU A 125 7.19 -21.68 14.63
N ASP A 126 6.93 -22.77 15.37
CA ASP A 126 5.65 -23.50 15.33
C ASP A 126 4.47 -22.65 15.83
N VAL A 127 4.66 -21.93 16.94
CA VAL A 127 3.65 -21.01 17.47
C VAL A 127 3.35 -19.91 16.45
N PHE A 128 4.39 -19.26 15.89
CA PHE A 128 4.19 -18.23 14.87
C PHE A 128 3.54 -18.78 13.60
N THR A 129 3.93 -19.95 13.14
CA THR A 129 3.32 -20.60 11.97
C THR A 129 1.83 -20.84 12.20
N LYS A 130 1.44 -21.36 13.37
CA LYS A 130 0.03 -21.56 13.73
C LYS A 130 -0.71 -20.22 13.85
N THR A 131 -0.08 -19.19 14.42
CA THR A 131 -0.66 -17.84 14.52
C THR A 131 -0.94 -17.25 13.15
N PHE A 132 0.05 -17.23 12.25
CA PHE A 132 -0.14 -16.71 10.91
C PHE A 132 -1.15 -17.54 10.13
N ASN A 133 -1.16 -18.87 10.28
CA ASN A 133 -2.14 -19.73 9.64
C ASN A 133 -3.59 -19.38 10.03
N VAL A 134 -3.85 -19.06 11.30
CA VAL A 134 -5.19 -18.62 11.73
C VAL A 134 -5.58 -17.26 11.14
N ILE A 135 -4.61 -16.36 10.96
CA ILE A 135 -4.85 -15.04 10.37
C ILE A 135 -5.15 -15.17 8.88
N VAL A 136 -4.37 -15.97 8.15
CA VAL A 136 -4.51 -16.10 6.69
C VAL A 136 -5.60 -17.09 6.26
N ASN A 137 -6.13 -17.89 7.19
CA ASN A 137 -7.29 -18.75 6.98
C ASN A 137 -8.38 -18.42 8.01
N PRO A 138 -8.98 -17.21 7.93
CA PRO A 138 -10.01 -16.81 8.87
C PRO A 138 -11.26 -17.69 8.71
N SER A 139 -11.90 -18.00 9.82
CA SER A 139 -13.16 -18.75 9.79
C SER A 139 -14.27 -17.92 9.12
N HIS A 140 -15.31 -18.56 8.59
CA HIS A 140 -16.40 -17.85 7.93
C HIS A 140 -17.14 -16.85 8.84
N PHE A 141 -17.18 -17.13 10.15
CA PHE A 141 -17.95 -16.37 11.15
C PHE A 141 -17.07 -15.47 12.03
N GLU A 142 -15.77 -15.73 12.12
CA GLU A 142 -14.82 -14.95 12.92
C GLU A 142 -13.59 -14.56 12.10
N GLY A 143 -13.17 -13.31 12.25
CA GLY A 143 -11.90 -12.81 11.71
C GLY A 143 -12.06 -11.94 10.47
N LYS A 144 -11.18 -10.93 10.37
CA LYS A 144 -11.02 -10.11 9.19
C LYS A 144 -10.36 -10.92 8.09
N ASP A 145 -10.73 -10.65 6.85
CA ASP A 145 -10.18 -11.29 5.66
C ASP A 145 -9.31 -10.34 4.81
N GLU A 146 -9.19 -9.09 5.24
CA GLU A 146 -8.32 -8.07 4.65
C GLU A 146 -7.91 -7.05 5.72
N HIS A 147 -6.88 -6.25 5.40
CA HIS A 147 -6.42 -5.13 6.24
C HIS A 147 -6.17 -5.53 7.70
N ILE A 148 -5.36 -6.57 7.89
CA ILE A 148 -4.95 -7.04 9.21
C ILE A 148 -4.20 -5.91 9.91
N VAL A 149 -4.53 -5.64 11.18
CA VAL A 149 -3.82 -4.68 12.03
C VAL A 149 -3.02 -5.40 13.11
N PHE A 150 -2.19 -4.65 13.83
CA PHE A 150 -1.32 -5.21 14.87
C PHE A 150 -2.09 -5.95 15.96
N ASP A 151 -3.23 -5.40 16.39
CA ASP A 151 -4.06 -6.04 17.42
C ASP A 151 -4.62 -7.39 16.96
N ASP A 152 -5.02 -7.52 15.68
CA ASP A 152 -5.49 -8.79 15.11
C ASP A 152 -4.39 -9.87 15.21
N PHE A 153 -3.13 -9.48 14.96
CA PHE A 153 -1.97 -10.37 15.11
C PHE A 153 -1.74 -10.77 16.58
N THR A 154 -1.76 -9.81 17.50
CA THR A 154 -1.51 -10.12 18.92
C THR A 154 -2.62 -11.00 19.52
N ASP A 155 -3.87 -10.79 19.14
CA ASP A 155 -4.99 -11.60 19.62
C ASP A 155 -4.97 -13.01 19.03
N ALA A 156 -4.61 -13.17 17.75
CA ALA A 156 -4.35 -14.48 17.16
C ALA A 156 -3.20 -15.20 17.88
N TRP A 157 -2.14 -14.48 18.25
CA TRP A 157 -1.00 -15.03 18.98
C TRP A 157 -1.40 -15.51 20.37
N LYS A 158 -2.13 -14.69 21.15
CA LYS A 158 -2.70 -15.08 22.45
C LYS A 158 -3.59 -16.32 22.32
N LYS A 159 -4.49 -16.36 21.33
CA LYS A 159 -5.40 -17.49 21.10
C LYS A 159 -4.62 -18.78 20.86
N ILE A 160 -3.54 -18.74 20.07
CA ILE A 160 -2.70 -19.92 19.80
C ILE A 160 -1.91 -20.34 21.03
N VAL A 161 -1.26 -19.42 21.74
CA VAL A 161 -0.49 -19.75 22.95
C VAL A 161 -1.41 -20.36 24.01
N PHE A 162 -2.58 -19.77 24.24
CA PHE A 162 -3.58 -20.32 25.16
C PHE A 162 -4.06 -21.71 24.72
N LYS A 163 -4.30 -21.91 23.41
CA LYS A 163 -4.71 -23.21 22.86
C LYS A 163 -3.64 -24.30 23.05
N LEU A 164 -2.36 -23.95 22.98
CA LEU A 164 -1.25 -24.90 23.07
C LEU A 164 -0.81 -25.18 24.51
N PHE A 165 -0.80 -24.16 25.36
CA PHE A 165 -0.16 -24.23 26.68
C PHE A 165 -1.09 -23.82 27.85
N GLY A 166 -2.34 -23.46 27.57
CA GLY A 166 -3.25 -22.88 28.57
C GLY A 166 -2.68 -21.59 29.16
N LYS A 167 -2.88 -21.39 30.47
CA LYS A 167 -2.44 -20.16 31.17
C LYS A 167 -0.98 -20.19 31.63
N GLN A 168 -0.24 -21.27 31.36
CA GLN A 168 1.09 -21.50 31.91
C GLN A 168 2.11 -20.42 31.50
N HIS A 169 1.97 -19.88 30.28
CA HIS A 169 2.88 -18.87 29.73
C HIS A 169 2.22 -17.49 29.53
N ASP A 170 1.06 -17.24 30.13
CA ASP A 170 0.34 -15.96 29.96
C ASP A 170 1.17 -14.78 30.45
N ALA A 171 1.84 -14.90 31.59
CA ALA A 171 2.66 -13.82 32.15
C ALA A 171 3.82 -13.44 31.22
N GLU A 172 4.48 -14.45 30.64
CA GLU A 172 5.60 -14.28 29.72
C GLU A 172 5.15 -13.68 28.38
N LEU A 173 4.06 -14.21 27.81
CA LEU A 173 3.47 -13.67 26.59
C LEU A 173 3.03 -12.22 26.81
N ASN A 174 2.34 -11.91 27.90
CA ASN A 174 1.88 -10.55 28.19
C ASN A 174 3.03 -9.57 28.37
N ALA A 175 4.18 -10.01 28.91
CA ALA A 175 5.37 -9.16 29.00
C ALA A 175 5.92 -8.81 27.61
N ILE A 176 5.99 -9.78 26.70
CA ILE A 176 6.41 -9.58 25.31
C ILE A 176 5.43 -8.65 24.59
N LEU A 177 4.13 -8.93 24.70
CA LEU A 177 3.10 -8.14 24.04
C LEU A 177 3.05 -6.70 24.56
N LYS A 178 3.27 -6.48 25.86
CA LYS A 178 3.34 -5.13 26.43
C LYS A 178 4.49 -4.31 25.82
N GLU A 179 5.65 -4.93 25.65
CA GLU A 179 6.78 -4.30 24.96
C GLU A 179 6.44 -3.98 23.50
N LEU A 180 5.84 -4.94 22.78
CA LEU A 180 5.46 -4.73 21.39
C LEU A 180 4.37 -3.66 21.22
N HIS A 181 3.41 -3.58 22.12
CA HIS A 181 2.42 -2.50 22.14
C HIS A 181 3.09 -1.15 22.41
N TRP A 182 4.05 -1.08 23.34
CA TRP A 182 4.82 0.14 23.57
C TRP A 182 5.56 0.57 22.31
N LEU A 183 6.26 -0.34 21.63
CA LEU A 183 6.91 -0.07 20.34
C LEU A 183 5.88 0.40 19.30
N ASN A 184 4.72 -0.24 19.21
CA ASN A 184 3.66 0.14 18.29
C ASN A 184 3.11 1.54 18.58
N THR A 185 3.00 1.94 19.85
CA THR A 185 2.59 3.31 20.22
C THR A 185 3.64 4.35 19.85
N GLN A 186 4.94 4.04 19.96
CA GLN A 186 6.00 4.93 19.51
C GLN A 186 6.00 5.11 18.00
N LEU A 187 5.57 4.10 17.24
CA LEU A 187 5.34 4.22 15.80
C LEU A 187 4.08 5.05 15.50
N GLY A 188 3.01 4.89 16.30
CA GLY A 188 1.75 5.61 16.19
C GLY A 188 1.85 7.12 16.44
N ASP A 189 2.71 7.56 17.36
CA ASP A 189 2.99 9.00 17.58
C ASP A 189 3.76 9.63 16.41
N HIS A 190 4.26 8.82 15.46
CA HIS A 190 4.81 9.24 14.18
C HIS A 190 3.86 9.01 12.99
N ASP A 191 2.69 8.39 13.21
CA ASP A 191 1.74 7.99 12.17
C ASP A 191 0.32 8.54 12.51
N HIS A 192 0.10 9.84 12.29
CA HIS A 192 -1.24 10.27 11.86
C HIS A 192 -1.57 9.52 10.55
N PRO A 193 -2.79 8.98 10.38
CA PRO A 193 -3.14 8.27 9.16
C PRO A 193 -3.13 9.26 8.01
N VAL A 194 -2.06 9.24 7.21
CA VAL A 194 -2.03 9.88 5.90
C VAL A 194 -2.94 9.05 5.00
N PRO A 195 -4.06 9.60 4.48
CA PRO A 195 -4.83 8.91 3.46
C PRO A 195 -3.97 8.84 2.19
N GLU A 196 -3.52 7.63 1.81
CA GLU A 196 -3.02 7.24 0.48
C GLU A 196 -2.39 8.32 -0.43
N HIS A 197 -1.61 9.28 0.06
CA HIS A 197 -0.91 10.25 -0.79
C HIS A 197 0.57 10.22 -0.43
N GLY A 198 1.39 10.11 -1.46
CA GLY A 198 2.77 9.63 -1.40
C GLY A 198 3.66 10.35 -0.39
N PHE A 199 4.76 9.68 -0.06
CA PHE A 199 5.93 10.27 0.60
C PHE A 199 6.23 11.65 0.01
N PHE A 200 5.93 12.71 0.76
CA PHE A 200 6.50 14.03 0.54
C PHE A 200 7.52 14.24 1.66
N PRO A 201 8.85 14.17 1.37
CA PRO A 201 9.83 14.64 2.33
C PRO A 201 9.55 16.13 2.55
N THR A 202 9.37 16.56 3.79
CA THR A 202 9.11 17.96 4.15
C THR A 202 10.19 18.84 3.51
N ILE A 203 9.83 19.54 2.43
CA ILE A 203 10.80 20.32 1.66
C ILE A 203 10.98 21.66 2.38
N TYR A 204 12.15 21.87 2.99
CA TYR A 204 12.52 23.20 3.43
C TYR A 204 12.73 24.10 2.21
N LEU A 205 11.74 24.92 1.86
CA LEU A 205 11.90 25.99 0.87
C LEU A 205 12.70 27.15 1.47
N THR A 206 13.66 27.66 0.72
CA THR A 206 14.34 28.92 1.01
C THR A 206 13.39 30.09 0.77
N GLN A 207 13.62 31.23 1.44
CA GLN A 207 12.75 32.40 1.29
C GLN A 207 12.60 32.84 -0.19
N THR A 208 13.66 32.74 -0.99
CA THR A 208 13.63 33.03 -2.44
C THR A 208 12.70 32.10 -3.23
N GLU A 209 12.62 30.82 -2.87
CA GLU A 209 11.74 29.86 -3.54
C GLU A 209 10.27 30.07 -3.12
N ILE A 210 10.05 30.52 -1.89
CA ILE A 210 8.73 30.92 -1.41
C ILE A 210 8.26 32.17 -2.12
N ASP A 211 9.11 33.20 -2.19
CA ASP A 211 8.79 34.46 -2.88
C ASP A 211 8.48 34.21 -4.36
N TRP A 212 9.24 33.31 -4.99
CA TRP A 212 8.95 32.88 -6.35
C TRP A 212 7.60 32.14 -6.45
N THR A 213 7.32 31.19 -5.57
CA THR A 213 6.06 30.42 -5.56
C THR A 213 4.84 31.34 -5.37
N LEU A 214 4.93 32.32 -4.46
CA LEU A 214 3.91 33.35 -4.25
C LEU A 214 3.71 34.20 -5.50
N ALA A 215 4.80 34.66 -6.14
CA ALA A 215 4.73 35.45 -7.36
C ALA A 215 4.15 34.65 -8.55
N VAL A 216 4.42 33.35 -8.65
CA VAL A 216 3.79 32.44 -9.62
C VAL A 216 2.29 32.33 -9.36
N ARG A 217 1.87 32.14 -8.08
CA ARG A 217 0.46 32.04 -7.69
C ARG A 217 -0.31 33.30 -8.08
N THR A 218 0.21 34.47 -7.75
CA THR A 218 -0.40 35.76 -8.11
C THR A 218 -0.48 35.92 -9.62
N ALA A 219 0.60 35.63 -10.37
CA ALA A 219 0.58 35.70 -11.83
C ALA A 219 -0.42 34.71 -12.48
N ALA A 220 -0.62 33.54 -11.89
CA ALA A 220 -1.60 32.56 -12.37
C ALA A 220 -3.05 33.01 -12.11
N LEU A 221 -3.32 33.67 -10.99
CA LEU A 221 -4.64 34.26 -10.67
C LEU A 221 -4.97 35.44 -11.58
N ASP A 222 -4.02 36.35 -11.77
CA ASP A 222 -4.22 37.61 -12.50
C ASP A 222 -4.00 37.47 -14.03
N PHE A 223 -3.78 36.25 -14.52
CA PHE A 223 -3.36 35.97 -15.90
C PHE A 223 -2.08 36.73 -16.33
N GLY A 224 -1.28 37.16 -15.35
CA GLY A 224 -0.06 37.93 -15.52
C GLY A 224 1.11 37.12 -16.08
N ALA A 225 2.23 37.79 -16.34
CA ALA A 225 3.46 37.12 -16.74
C ALA A 225 4.04 36.31 -15.57
N ILE A 226 4.25 35.01 -15.77
CA ILE A 226 4.81 34.15 -14.71
C ILE A 226 6.31 34.42 -14.58
N PRO A 227 6.83 34.68 -13.36
CA PRO A 227 8.25 34.99 -13.14
C PRO A 227 9.15 33.80 -13.47
N LYS A 228 10.37 34.09 -13.94
CA LYS A 228 11.38 33.06 -14.25
C LYS A 228 11.80 32.32 -12.98
N PHE A 229 12.08 31.03 -13.13
CA PHE A 229 12.60 30.20 -12.05
C PHE A 229 13.90 30.79 -11.48
N PRO A 230 14.01 30.99 -10.15
CA PRO A 230 15.24 31.51 -9.56
C PRO A 230 16.37 30.52 -9.77
N LEU A 231 17.56 31.00 -10.11
CA LEU A 231 18.76 30.18 -10.21
C LEU A 231 19.12 29.69 -8.79
N SER A 232 18.64 28.50 -8.41
CA SER A 232 19.01 27.89 -7.14
C SER A 232 20.44 27.35 -7.21
N ARG A 233 21.34 27.86 -6.35
CA ARG A 233 22.69 27.30 -6.13
C ARG A 233 22.69 26.10 -5.16
N GLY A 234 21.51 25.62 -4.77
CA GLY A 234 21.30 24.56 -3.79
C GLY A 234 20.85 23.23 -4.40
N PRO A 235 20.58 22.21 -3.56
CA PRO A 235 20.07 20.92 -4.02
C PRO A 235 18.75 21.09 -4.80
N GLN A 236 18.63 20.36 -5.90
CA GLN A 236 17.45 20.38 -6.76
C GLN A 236 16.22 19.85 -6.01
N LYS A 237 15.13 20.63 -6.01
CA LYS A 237 13.87 20.28 -5.34
C LYS A 237 12.85 19.81 -6.38
N PRO A 238 12.47 18.53 -6.40
CA PRO A 238 11.62 17.96 -7.44
C PRO A 238 10.29 18.71 -7.63
N MET A 239 9.64 19.13 -6.54
CA MET A 239 8.35 19.84 -6.62
C MET A 239 8.45 21.22 -7.28
N LEU A 240 9.56 21.94 -7.08
CA LEU A 240 9.82 23.22 -7.75
C LEU A 240 10.14 23.03 -9.25
N ILE A 241 10.86 21.96 -9.58
CA ILE A 241 11.15 21.58 -10.97
C ILE A 241 9.85 21.21 -11.70
N ASP A 242 8.99 20.44 -11.05
CA ASP A 242 7.71 20.03 -11.61
C ASP A 242 6.74 21.20 -11.74
N LEU A 243 6.72 22.15 -10.79
CA LEU A 243 6.00 23.42 -10.96
C LEU A 243 6.54 24.20 -12.17
N ASN A 244 7.86 24.29 -12.33
CA ASN A 244 8.48 24.97 -13.48
C ASN A 244 8.14 24.27 -14.83
N ARG A 245 8.06 22.94 -14.87
CA ARG A 245 7.61 22.19 -16.05
C ARG A 245 6.17 22.52 -16.43
N VAL A 246 5.27 22.58 -15.45
CA VAL A 246 3.86 22.94 -15.69
C VAL A 246 3.73 24.39 -16.13
N ILE A 247 4.52 25.31 -15.56
CA ILE A 247 4.61 26.72 -16.01
C ILE A 247 5.05 26.80 -17.47
N HIS A 248 6.02 25.97 -17.89
CA HIS A 248 6.47 25.94 -19.28
C HIS A 248 5.33 25.52 -20.22
N LEU A 249 4.59 24.46 -19.86
CA LEU A 249 3.40 24.02 -20.60
C LEU A 249 2.33 25.12 -20.65
N TYR A 250 2.08 25.80 -19.53
CA TYR A 250 1.14 26.92 -19.49
C TYR A 250 1.54 28.05 -20.42
N ASN A 251 2.82 28.44 -20.44
CA ASN A 251 3.31 29.52 -21.32
C ASN A 251 3.15 29.19 -22.82
N ILE A 252 3.23 27.90 -23.20
CA ILE A 252 2.98 27.46 -24.58
C ILE A 252 1.52 27.67 -24.96
N VAL A 253 0.58 27.36 -24.05
CA VAL A 253 -0.86 27.42 -24.33
C VAL A 253 -1.53 28.73 -23.92
N LYS A 254 -0.83 29.62 -23.19
CA LYS A 254 -1.42 30.82 -22.58
C LYS A 254 -2.11 31.74 -23.59
N ASN A 255 -1.53 31.89 -24.78
CA ASN A 255 -2.00 32.80 -25.83
C ASN A 255 -2.88 32.10 -26.89
N THR A 256 -3.24 30.83 -26.68
CA THR A 256 -4.08 30.10 -27.63
C THR A 256 -5.50 30.66 -27.66
N LYS A 257 -6.06 30.78 -28.86
CA LYS A 257 -7.48 31.13 -29.09
C LYS A 257 -8.32 29.93 -29.51
N LEU A 258 -7.72 28.74 -29.57
CA LEU A 258 -8.39 27.50 -29.96
C LEU A 258 -9.29 26.99 -28.81
N PRO A 259 -10.60 26.81 -29.01
CA PRO A 259 -11.55 26.46 -27.93
C PRO A 259 -11.18 25.17 -27.18
N GLU A 260 -10.65 24.18 -27.89
CA GLU A 260 -10.21 22.89 -27.32
C GLU A 260 -9.05 23.08 -26.34
N LEU A 261 -8.11 23.98 -26.66
CA LEU A 261 -6.94 24.26 -25.84
C LEU A 261 -7.21 25.27 -24.72
N VAL A 262 -8.34 26.01 -24.76
CA VAL A 262 -8.78 26.89 -23.67
C VAL A 262 -9.11 26.06 -22.43
N GLN A 263 -9.83 24.94 -22.58
CA GLN A 263 -10.11 24.04 -21.46
C GLN A 263 -8.81 23.45 -20.88
N HIS A 264 -7.86 23.08 -21.73
CA HIS A 264 -6.55 22.60 -21.28
C HIS A 264 -5.74 23.68 -20.56
N ARG A 265 -5.74 24.92 -21.05
CA ARG A 265 -5.11 26.07 -20.38
C ARG A 265 -5.68 26.27 -18.98
N ASP A 266 -7.00 26.23 -18.82
CA ASP A 266 -7.65 26.47 -17.54
C ASP A 266 -7.40 25.32 -16.55
N ARG A 267 -7.32 24.07 -17.03
CA ARG A 267 -6.87 22.91 -16.23
C ARG A 267 -5.42 23.04 -15.79
N ILE A 268 -4.51 23.38 -16.70
CA ILE A 268 -3.09 23.59 -16.38
C ILE A 268 -2.93 24.73 -15.36
N ARG A 269 -3.71 25.81 -15.50
CA ARG A 269 -3.75 26.90 -14.52
C ARG A 269 -4.21 26.43 -13.14
N SER A 270 -5.28 25.63 -13.07
CA SER A 270 -5.72 25.02 -11.80
C SER A 270 -4.59 24.22 -11.17
N THR A 271 -3.91 23.38 -11.96
CA THR A 271 -2.77 22.59 -11.48
C THR A 271 -1.60 23.44 -10.98
N ILE A 272 -1.34 24.62 -11.58
CA ILE A 272 -0.34 25.57 -11.08
C ILE A 272 -0.76 26.11 -9.71
N LEU A 273 -2.02 26.53 -9.57
CA LEU A 273 -2.55 27.06 -8.31
C LEU A 273 -2.49 26.02 -7.19
N ASP A 274 -2.97 24.80 -7.46
CA ASP A 274 -2.96 23.69 -6.50
C ASP A 274 -1.53 23.38 -6.00
N ARG A 275 -0.55 23.37 -6.92
CA ARG A 275 0.86 23.13 -6.59
C ARG A 275 1.50 24.26 -5.80
N CYS A 276 1.18 25.51 -6.13
CA CYS A 276 1.63 26.65 -5.36
C CYS A 276 1.04 26.64 -3.94
N GLU A 277 -0.24 26.30 -3.79
CA GLU A 277 -0.90 26.21 -2.48
C GLU A 277 -0.35 25.08 -1.63
N ALA A 278 -0.05 23.92 -2.22
CA ALA A 278 0.66 22.84 -1.55
C ALA A 278 2.04 23.29 -1.02
N LEU A 279 2.86 23.89 -1.89
CA LEU A 279 4.20 24.39 -1.54
C LEU A 279 4.18 25.50 -0.48
N ILE A 280 3.17 26.37 -0.47
CA ILE A 280 3.02 27.43 0.53
C ILE A 280 2.50 26.87 1.85
N ARG A 281 1.56 25.91 1.82
CA ARG A 281 1.01 25.27 3.03
C ARG A 281 2.09 24.48 3.78
N GLU A 282 2.98 23.83 3.04
CA GLU A 282 4.14 23.12 3.60
C GLU A 282 5.18 24.05 4.27
N LYS A 283 5.09 25.38 4.10
CA LYS A 283 5.91 26.38 4.82
C LYS A 283 5.36 26.71 6.22
N ALA A 284 4.09 26.41 6.51
CA ALA A 284 3.42 26.82 7.74
C ALA A 284 3.57 25.83 8.91
N ALA A 285 4.38 24.78 8.75
CA ALA A 285 4.69 23.77 9.76
C ALA A 285 6.18 23.80 10.15
#